data_AF-A0A6D0IKJ1-F1
#
_entry.id   AF-A0A6D0IKJ1-F1
#
_cell.length_a   1.000
_cell.length_b   1.000
_cell.length_c   1.000
_cell.angle_alpha   90.00
_cell.angle_beta   90.00
_cell.angle_gamma   90.00
#
_symmetry.space_group_name_H-M   'P 1'
#
loop_
_entity.id
_entity.type
_entity.pdbx_description
1 polymer ?
#
loop_
_entity_poly.entity_id
_entity_poly.type
_entity_poly.pdbx_seq_one_letter_code
_entity_poly.pdbx_strand_id
1 'polypeptide(L)'
;YALAALFMLLLSNLFPFVNMNVAGVTSEITLLEIPGVLFSEDYASLGTFFLLFVQLVPAFCLITILLLVNRAELPVRLKEQLARVLFQLKTWGMAEIFLAGVLVSFVKLMAYGSIGVGSSFLPWCLFCVLQLRAFQCVDRRWLWDDIAPMPELRQPLKPGVTGIRQGLRSCSCCTAILPADEPVCPRCGTKGYVRRRNSLQWTLALLVTSIMLYLPANILPIMVTDLLGSKMPSTILAGVILLWSEGSYPVAAVIFLASIMVPTLKMIAIAWLCWDAKGHGKR
;
A
#
# COMPACT_ATOMS: atom_id res chain seq x y z
N TYR A 1 -0.64 -6.54 -18.62
CA TYR A 1 -0.66 -6.71 -17.14
C TYR A 1 -1.99 -6.29 -16.51
N ALA A 2 -2.46 -5.05 -16.68
CA ALA A 2 -3.68 -4.60 -16.00
C ALA A 2 -4.94 -5.45 -16.31
N LEU A 3 -5.16 -5.79 -17.59
CA LEU A 3 -6.25 -6.68 -18.01
C LEU A 3 -6.13 -8.07 -17.38
N ALA A 4 -4.94 -8.69 -17.43
CA ALA A 4 -4.70 -9.98 -16.82
C ALA A 4 -4.88 -9.95 -15.29
N ALA A 5 -4.47 -8.87 -14.62
CA ALA A 5 -4.70 -8.68 -13.19
C ALA A 5 -6.20 -8.58 -12.88
N LEU A 6 -6.99 -7.81 -13.64
CA LEU A 6 -8.45 -7.76 -13.47
C LEU A 6 -9.12 -9.11 -13.68
N PHE A 7 -8.65 -9.87 -14.67
CA PHE A 7 -9.14 -11.22 -14.90
C PHE A 7 -8.79 -12.16 -13.73
N MET A 8 -7.56 -12.10 -13.20
CA MET A 8 -7.17 -12.88 -12.03
C MET A 8 -7.94 -12.46 -10.77
N LEU A 9 -8.24 -11.17 -10.61
CA LEU A 9 -9.11 -10.67 -9.53
C LEU A 9 -10.52 -11.22 -9.65
N LEU A 10 -11.08 -11.27 -10.87
CA LEU A 10 -12.38 -11.88 -11.12
C LEU A 10 -12.36 -13.36 -10.73
N LEU A 11 -11.37 -14.12 -11.22
CA LEU A 11 -11.23 -15.54 -10.89
C LEU A 11 -11.06 -15.76 -9.37
N SER A 12 -10.31 -14.90 -8.66
CA SER A 12 -10.15 -15.04 -7.21
C SER A 12 -11.47 -14.87 -6.42
N ASN A 13 -12.47 -14.20 -7.01
CA ASN A 13 -13.78 -14.01 -6.38
C ASN A 13 -14.79 -15.11 -6.71
N LEU A 14 -14.62 -15.80 -7.84
CA LEU A 14 -15.59 -16.79 -8.32
C LEU A 14 -15.39 -18.17 -7.69
N PHE A 15 -14.20 -18.44 -7.17
CA PHE A 15 -13.82 -19.74 -6.62
C PHE A 15 -13.56 -19.67 -5.12
N PRO A 16 -13.69 -20.80 -4.40
CA PRO A 16 -13.44 -20.85 -2.96
C PRO A 16 -11.96 -20.56 -2.65
N PHE A 17 -11.74 -19.77 -1.60
CA PHE A 17 -10.43 -19.27 -1.18
C PHE A 17 -9.82 -20.13 -0.09
N VAL A 18 -10.61 -20.53 0.91
CA VAL A 18 -10.20 -21.46 1.98
C VAL A 18 -11.23 -22.57 2.09
N ASN A 19 -10.74 -23.80 2.19
CA ASN A 19 -11.55 -25.00 2.38
C ASN A 19 -11.21 -25.59 3.75
N MET A 20 -12.21 -25.74 4.61
CA MET A 20 -12.08 -26.38 5.91
C MET A 20 -12.90 -27.66 5.92
N ASN A 21 -12.28 -28.77 6.30
CA ASN A 21 -12.97 -30.03 6.54
C ASN A 21 -12.83 -30.37 8.03
N VAL A 22 -13.93 -30.23 8.76
CA VAL A 22 -13.99 -30.56 10.19
C VAL A 22 -15.12 -31.56 10.39
N ALA A 23 -14.77 -32.74 10.91
CA ALA A 23 -15.72 -33.81 11.24
C ALA A 23 -16.66 -34.22 10.08
N GLY A 24 -16.20 -34.15 8.83
CA GLY A 24 -16.97 -34.54 7.64
C GLY A 24 -17.86 -33.45 7.05
N VAL A 25 -17.91 -32.26 7.65
CA VAL A 25 -18.54 -31.07 7.08
C VAL A 25 -17.46 -30.25 6.36
N THR A 26 -17.63 -30.09 5.05
CA THR A 26 -16.79 -29.21 4.23
C THR A 26 -17.40 -27.82 4.23
N SER A 27 -16.69 -26.84 4.81
CA SER A 27 -17.03 -25.43 4.71
C SER A 27 -16.03 -24.76 3.77
N GLU A 28 -16.54 -24.19 2.67
CA GLU A 28 -15.76 -23.39 1.74
C GLU A 28 -16.11 -21.92 1.94
N ILE A 29 -15.10 -21.05 1.92
CA ILE A 29 -15.27 -19.59 2.05
C ILE A 29 -14.68 -18.93 0.82
N THR A 30 -15.51 -18.17 0.10
CA THR A 30 -15.06 -17.31 -1.01
C THR A 30 -14.54 -15.96 -0.51
N LEU A 31 -13.76 -15.28 -1.34
CA LEU A 31 -13.11 -14.02 -0.98
C LEU A 31 -14.13 -12.89 -0.67
N LEU A 32 -15.30 -12.91 -1.31
CA LEU A 32 -16.39 -11.94 -1.08
C LEU A 32 -17.28 -12.27 0.13
N GLU A 33 -17.22 -13.49 0.64
CA GLU A 33 -17.92 -13.87 1.88
C GLU A 33 -17.16 -13.43 3.14
N ILE A 34 -15.84 -13.24 3.05
CA ILE A 34 -14.98 -12.82 4.17
C ILE A 34 -15.53 -11.56 4.88
N PRO A 35 -15.91 -10.47 4.19
CA PRO A 35 -16.52 -9.31 4.83
C PRO A 35 -17.84 -9.62 5.51
N GLY A 36 -18.66 -10.50 4.93
CA GLY A 36 -19.93 -10.93 5.53
C GLY A 36 -19.72 -11.58 6.89
N VAL A 37 -18.74 -12.48 6.99
CA VAL A 37 -18.34 -13.11 8.26
C VAL A 37 -17.78 -12.09 9.24
N LEU A 38 -16.98 -11.13 8.77
CA LEU A 38 -16.46 -10.05 9.62
C LEU A 38 -17.56 -9.12 10.14
N PHE A 39 -18.61 -8.89 9.36
CA PHE A 39 -19.76 -8.08 9.77
C PHE A 39 -20.61 -8.79 10.83
N SER A 40 -20.76 -10.11 10.74
CA SER A 40 -21.50 -10.88 11.76
C SER A 40 -20.75 -11.03 13.08
N GLU A 41 -19.42 -11.00 13.07
CA GLU A 41 -18.55 -11.14 14.24
C GLU A 41 -18.15 -9.79 14.89
N ASP A 42 -18.95 -8.73 14.71
CA ASP A 42 -18.71 -7.37 15.23
C ASP A 42 -17.41 -6.67 14.71
N TYR A 43 -16.72 -7.23 13.72
CA TYR A 43 -15.51 -6.66 13.11
C TYR A 43 -15.80 -5.82 11.86
N ALA A 44 -16.85 -5.01 11.89
CA ALA A 44 -17.35 -4.31 10.71
C ALA A 44 -16.39 -3.30 10.08
N SER A 45 -15.54 -2.66 10.90
CA SER A 45 -14.50 -1.76 10.39
C SER A 45 -13.48 -2.50 9.51
N LEU A 46 -13.06 -3.70 9.92
CA LEU A 46 -12.11 -4.52 9.17
C LEU A 46 -12.72 -5.02 7.85
N GLY A 47 -13.97 -5.49 7.88
CA GLY A 47 -14.69 -5.92 6.67
C GLY A 47 -14.81 -4.79 5.63
N THR A 48 -15.07 -3.57 6.09
CA THR A 48 -15.13 -2.38 5.22
C THR A 48 -13.77 -2.04 4.62
N PHE A 49 -12.69 -2.08 5.42
CA PHE A 49 -11.34 -1.85 4.91
C PHE A 49 -10.91 -2.90 3.89
N PHE A 50 -11.29 -4.15 4.10
CA PHE A 50 -11.05 -5.21 3.13
C PHE A 50 -11.73 -4.90 1.80
N LEU A 51 -13.05 -4.67 1.79
CA LEU A 51 -13.79 -4.34 0.56
C LEU A 51 -13.19 -3.12 -0.15
N LEU A 52 -12.82 -2.08 0.59
CA LEU A 52 -12.29 -0.86 0.01
C LEU A 52 -10.87 -1.05 -0.56
N PHE A 53 -9.91 -1.51 0.25
CA PHE A 53 -8.48 -1.45 -0.06
C PHE A 53 -7.92 -2.72 -0.69
N VAL A 54 -8.57 -3.86 -0.46
CA VAL A 54 -8.17 -5.15 -1.05
C VAL A 54 -8.90 -5.37 -2.37
N GLN A 55 -10.13 -4.87 -2.50
CA GLN A 55 -10.97 -5.11 -3.67
C GLN A 55 -11.20 -3.89 -4.56
N LEU A 56 -11.93 -2.88 -4.07
CA LEU A 56 -12.42 -1.77 -4.89
C LEU A 56 -11.28 -0.87 -5.40
N VAL A 57 -10.34 -0.49 -4.53
CA VAL A 57 -9.22 0.40 -4.90
C VAL A 57 -8.31 -0.25 -5.97
N PRO A 58 -7.82 -1.49 -5.81
CA PRO A 58 -7.08 -2.17 -6.87
C PRO A 58 -7.86 -2.30 -8.18
N ALA A 59 -9.12 -2.73 -8.13
CA ALA A 59 -9.96 -2.86 -9.32
C ALA A 59 -10.11 -1.51 -10.05
N PHE A 60 -10.44 -0.45 -9.32
CA PHE A 60 -10.55 0.91 -9.85
C PHE A 60 -9.24 1.38 -10.48
N CYS A 61 -8.10 1.16 -9.82
CA CYS A 61 -6.80 1.55 -10.35
C CYS A 61 -6.48 0.81 -11.65
N LEU A 62 -6.73 -0.50 -11.72
CA LEU A 62 -6.45 -1.30 -12.92
C LEU A 62 -7.38 -0.95 -14.08
N ILE A 63 -8.68 -0.71 -13.82
CA ILE A 63 -9.63 -0.22 -14.83
C ILE A 63 -9.18 1.13 -15.34
N THR A 64 -8.80 2.06 -14.45
CA THR A 64 -8.32 3.38 -14.83
C THR A 64 -7.06 3.31 -15.70
N ILE A 65 -6.11 2.43 -15.35
CA ILE A 65 -4.92 2.19 -16.18
C ILE A 65 -5.32 1.68 -17.56
N LEU A 66 -6.24 0.72 -17.65
CA LEU A 66 -6.69 0.16 -18.92
C LEU A 66 -7.35 1.23 -19.80
N LEU A 67 -8.24 2.05 -19.23
CA LEU A 67 -8.92 3.13 -19.95
C LEU A 67 -7.96 4.21 -20.46
N LEU A 68 -6.99 4.62 -19.64
CA LEU A 68 -6.02 5.65 -20.01
C LEU A 68 -4.98 5.14 -21.02
N VAL A 69 -4.44 3.93 -20.82
CA VAL A 69 -3.42 3.36 -21.72
C VAL A 69 -4.00 2.95 -23.07
N ASN A 70 -5.25 2.47 -23.12
CA ASN A 70 -5.92 2.12 -24.38
C ASN A 70 -6.52 3.33 -25.11
N ARG A 71 -6.19 4.56 -24.69
CA ARG A 71 -6.65 5.82 -25.30
C ARG A 71 -8.16 5.87 -25.56
N ALA A 72 -8.96 5.39 -24.61
CA ALA A 72 -10.42 5.44 -24.73
C ALA A 72 -10.90 6.88 -25.00
N GLU A 73 -11.99 7.02 -25.76
CA GLU A 73 -12.64 8.29 -26.09
C GLU A 73 -13.35 8.85 -24.85
N LEU A 74 -12.56 9.40 -23.93
CA LEU A 74 -13.03 10.06 -22.72
C LEU A 74 -12.74 11.57 -22.80
N PRO A 75 -13.61 12.42 -22.25
CA PRO A 75 -13.35 13.86 -22.19
C PRO A 75 -12.07 14.14 -21.40
N VAL A 76 -11.29 15.12 -21.85
CA VAL A 76 -9.95 15.43 -21.29
C VAL A 76 -10.01 15.67 -19.77
N ARG A 77 -11.03 16.40 -19.29
CA ARG A 77 -11.24 16.65 -17.85
C ARG A 77 -11.36 15.36 -17.04
N LEU A 78 -12.04 14.35 -17.58
CA LEU A 78 -12.20 13.06 -16.92
C LEU A 78 -10.87 12.29 -16.92
N LYS A 79 -10.10 12.31 -18.03
CA LYS A 79 -8.75 11.71 -18.07
C LYS A 79 -7.82 12.33 -17.02
N GLU A 80 -7.82 13.65 -16.88
CA GLU A 80 -7.03 14.36 -15.88
C GLU A 80 -7.43 13.99 -14.44
N GLN A 81 -8.73 13.91 -14.15
CA GLN A 81 -9.25 13.51 -12.84
C GLN A 81 -8.88 12.06 -12.53
N LEU A 82 -9.11 11.14 -13.47
CA LEU A 82 -8.76 9.73 -13.36
C LEU A 82 -7.27 9.53 -13.11
N ALA A 83 -6.40 10.22 -13.87
CA ALA A 83 -4.96 10.16 -13.66
C ALA A 83 -4.55 10.69 -12.27
N ARG A 84 -5.15 11.80 -11.81
CA ARG A 84 -4.89 12.35 -10.48
C ARG A 84 -5.28 11.36 -9.38
N VAL A 85 -6.49 10.81 -9.46
CA VAL A 85 -7.02 9.86 -8.47
C VAL A 85 -6.20 8.56 -8.50
N LEU A 86 -5.85 8.05 -9.68
CA LEU A 86 -5.01 6.87 -9.85
C LEU A 86 -3.69 6.98 -9.08
N PHE A 87 -2.93 8.06 -9.26
CA PHE A 87 -1.63 8.20 -8.59
C PHE A 87 -1.74 8.45 -7.08
N GLN A 88 -2.89 8.90 -6.58
CA GLN A 88 -3.16 8.98 -5.15
C GLN A 88 -3.51 7.59 -4.60
N LEU A 89 -4.49 6.91 -5.21
CA LEU A 89 -5.00 5.61 -4.78
C LEU A 89 -4.02 4.45 -4.96
N LYS A 90 -3.07 4.55 -5.91
CA LYS A 90 -2.03 3.53 -6.14
C LYS A 90 -1.28 3.13 -4.86
N THR A 91 -1.13 4.05 -3.91
CA THR A 91 -0.41 3.82 -2.64
C THR A 91 -1.30 3.16 -1.57
N TRP A 92 -2.62 3.12 -1.79
CA TRP A 92 -3.61 2.59 -0.84
C TRP A 92 -4.04 1.15 -1.15
N GLY A 93 -3.61 0.58 -2.28
CA GLY A 93 -3.88 -0.84 -2.56
C GLY A 93 -3.14 -1.72 -1.55
N MET A 94 -3.86 -2.58 -0.84
CA MET A 94 -3.31 -3.44 0.22
C MET A 94 -3.47 -4.94 -0.08
N ALA A 95 -3.64 -5.31 -1.35
CA ALA A 95 -3.89 -6.70 -1.74
C ALA A 95 -2.73 -7.63 -1.33
N GLU A 96 -1.49 -7.16 -1.47
CA GLU A 96 -0.29 -7.88 -1.04
C GLU A 96 -0.20 -8.04 0.48
N ILE A 97 -0.67 -7.05 1.25
CA ILE A 97 -0.67 -7.12 2.70
C ILE A 97 -1.73 -8.11 3.18
N PHE A 98 -2.89 -8.13 2.53
CA PHE A 98 -3.90 -9.15 2.77
C PHE A 98 -3.36 -10.56 2.49
N LEU A 99 -2.68 -10.78 1.36
CA LEU A 99 -2.05 -12.07 1.05
C LEU A 99 -1.06 -12.49 2.15
N ALA A 100 -0.20 -11.58 2.62
CA ALA A 100 0.73 -11.86 3.71
C ALA A 100 0.00 -12.22 5.01
N GLY A 101 -1.09 -11.52 5.34
CA GLY A 101 -1.93 -11.80 6.50
C GLY A 101 -2.62 -13.17 6.43
N VAL A 102 -3.18 -13.52 5.27
CA VAL A 102 -3.78 -14.84 5.02
C VAL A 102 -2.74 -15.95 5.19
N LEU A 103 -1.53 -15.78 4.64
CA LEU A 103 -0.46 -16.76 4.78
C LEU A 103 -0.07 -16.98 6.24
N VAL A 104 0.08 -15.90 7.02
CA VAL A 104 0.35 -15.95 8.46
C VAL A 104 -0.78 -16.68 9.21
N SER A 105 -2.03 -16.36 8.90
CA SER A 105 -3.20 -17.01 9.51
C SER A 105 -3.29 -18.48 9.15
N PHE A 106 -3.09 -18.83 7.88
CA PHE A 106 -3.16 -20.19 7.37
C PHE A 106 -2.15 -21.11 8.04
N VAL A 107 -0.88 -20.69 8.15
CA VAL A 107 0.14 -21.52 8.81
C VAL A 107 -0.19 -21.71 10.30
N LYS A 108 -0.73 -20.69 10.96
CA LYS A 108 -1.17 -20.82 12.36
C LYS A 108 -2.31 -21.82 12.51
N LEU A 109 -3.26 -21.81 11.58
CA LEU A 109 -4.44 -22.68 11.64
C LEU A 109 -4.14 -24.13 11.22
N MET A 110 -3.15 -24.36 10.34
CA MET A 110 -2.70 -25.73 10.01
C MET A 110 -2.11 -26.49 11.22
N ALA A 111 -1.64 -25.78 12.25
CA ALA A 111 -1.22 -26.40 13.50
C ALA A 111 -2.38 -26.98 14.31
N TYR A 112 -3.62 -26.53 14.07
CA TYR A 112 -4.83 -26.93 14.80
C TYR A 112 -5.78 -27.84 13.99
N GLY A 113 -5.52 -28.10 12.70
CA GLY A 113 -6.37 -28.97 11.88
C GLY A 113 -6.02 -29.01 10.37
N SER A 114 -6.72 -29.87 9.62
CA SER A 114 -6.55 -30.02 8.16
C SER A 114 -7.29 -28.93 7.40
N ILE A 115 -6.58 -27.85 7.08
CA ILE A 115 -7.11 -26.72 6.31
C ILE A 115 -6.48 -26.74 4.93
N GLY A 116 -7.35 -26.77 3.92
CA GLY A 116 -6.98 -26.72 2.52
C GLY A 116 -7.02 -25.30 1.98
N VAL A 117 -6.10 -25.01 1.06
CA VAL A 117 -6.16 -23.81 0.25
C VAL A 117 -7.11 -24.06 -0.92
N GLY A 118 -8.08 -23.17 -1.13
CA GLY A 118 -9.01 -23.27 -2.25
C GLY A 118 -8.37 -22.93 -3.59
N SER A 119 -9.06 -23.21 -4.69
CA SER A 119 -8.55 -22.98 -6.04
C SER A 119 -8.34 -21.50 -6.38
N SER A 120 -8.96 -20.58 -5.65
CA SER A 120 -8.89 -19.14 -5.89
C SER A 120 -7.64 -18.47 -5.31
N PHE A 121 -6.89 -19.17 -4.45
CA PHE A 121 -5.64 -18.67 -3.87
C PHE A 121 -4.54 -18.45 -4.91
N LEU A 122 -4.41 -19.33 -5.90
CA LEU A 122 -3.42 -19.16 -6.97
C LEU A 122 -3.75 -17.96 -7.87
N PRO A 123 -4.99 -17.79 -8.37
CA PRO A 123 -5.44 -16.55 -9.00
C PRO A 123 -5.18 -15.31 -8.16
N TRP A 124 -5.40 -15.36 -6.84
CA TRP A 124 -5.11 -14.24 -5.95
C TRP A 124 -3.61 -13.90 -5.88
N CYS A 125 -2.74 -14.90 -5.75
CA CYS A 125 -1.29 -14.71 -5.82
C CYS A 125 -0.85 -14.08 -7.15
N LEU A 126 -1.39 -14.60 -8.27
CA LEU A 126 -1.11 -14.05 -9.61
C LEU A 126 -1.65 -12.62 -9.75
N PHE A 127 -2.82 -12.33 -9.20
CA PHE A 127 -3.38 -10.98 -9.14
C PHE A 127 -2.43 -10.02 -8.42
N CYS A 128 -1.93 -10.35 -7.22
CA CYS A 128 -0.99 -9.49 -6.49
C CYS A 128 0.27 -9.19 -7.31
N VAL A 129 0.87 -10.21 -7.93
CA VAL A 129 2.08 -10.03 -8.75
C VAL A 129 1.79 -9.20 -10.02
N LEU A 130 0.71 -9.50 -10.74
CA LEU A 130 0.34 -8.79 -11.97
C LEU A 130 -0.08 -7.34 -11.70
N GLN A 131 -0.78 -7.08 -10.60
CA GLN A 131 -1.13 -5.74 -10.15
C GLN A 131 0.14 -4.94 -9.83
N LEU A 132 1.07 -5.53 -9.06
CA LEU A 132 2.35 -4.88 -8.74
C LEU A 132 3.13 -4.55 -10.01
N ARG A 133 3.19 -5.49 -10.98
CA ARG A 133 3.81 -5.24 -12.29
C ARG A 133 3.11 -4.15 -13.08
N ALA A 134 1.78 -4.16 -13.14
CA ALA A 134 1.02 -3.10 -13.79
C ALA A 134 1.33 -1.73 -13.18
N PHE A 135 1.42 -1.64 -11.86
CA PHE A 135 1.79 -0.43 -11.15
C PHE A 135 3.24 0.00 -11.41
N GLN A 136 4.18 -0.91 -11.55
CA GLN A 136 5.58 -0.58 -11.89
C GLN A 136 5.75 -0.11 -13.33
N CYS A 137 5.03 -0.70 -14.28
CA CYS A 137 5.14 -0.34 -15.70
C CYS A 137 4.48 1.00 -16.06
N VAL A 138 3.52 1.48 -15.26
CA VAL A 138 2.85 2.76 -15.51
C VAL A 138 3.70 3.91 -14.99
N ASP A 139 4.46 4.53 -15.90
CA ASP A 139 5.19 5.76 -15.64
C ASP A 139 4.22 6.96 -15.57
N ARG A 140 4.38 7.74 -14.50
CA ARG A 140 3.64 8.97 -14.26
C ARG A 140 3.85 9.98 -15.38
N ARG A 141 5.09 10.21 -15.80
CA ARG A 141 5.40 11.25 -16.77
C ARG A 141 4.80 10.92 -18.14
N TRP A 142 5.06 9.69 -18.60
CA TRP A 142 4.53 9.18 -19.85
C TRP A 142 3.00 9.23 -19.92
N LEU A 143 2.30 8.78 -18.86
CA LEU A 143 0.83 8.77 -18.84
C LEU A 143 0.24 10.19 -18.95
N TRP A 144 0.84 11.14 -18.24
CA TRP A 144 0.38 12.53 -18.33
C TRP A 144 0.69 13.15 -19.69
N ASP A 145 1.83 12.81 -20.31
CA ASP A 145 2.25 13.30 -21.65
C ASP A 145 1.28 12.86 -22.75
N ASP A 146 0.61 11.71 -22.59
CA ASP A 146 -0.47 11.26 -23.47
C ASP A 146 -1.81 12.00 -23.24
N ILE A 147 -2.09 12.44 -22.01
CA ILE A 147 -3.36 13.09 -21.65
C ILE A 147 -3.41 14.57 -22.08
N ALA A 148 -2.36 15.32 -21.76
CA ALA A 148 -2.28 16.75 -22.03
C ALA A 148 -0.82 17.14 -22.27
N PRO A 149 -0.51 18.00 -23.25
CA PRO A 149 0.86 18.39 -23.54
C PRO A 149 1.52 19.11 -22.36
N MET A 150 2.85 19.08 -22.35
CA MET A 150 3.63 19.78 -21.34
C MET A 150 3.43 21.31 -21.51
N PRO A 151 3.23 22.08 -20.43
CA PRO A 151 3.12 23.52 -20.52
C PRO A 151 4.39 24.13 -21.14
N GLU A 152 4.22 25.10 -22.04
CA GLU A 152 5.34 25.81 -22.63
C GLU A 152 6.08 26.66 -21.59
N LEU A 153 7.41 26.58 -21.61
CA LEU A 153 8.25 27.37 -20.74
C LEU A 153 8.50 28.73 -21.37
N ARG A 154 8.22 29.80 -20.62
CA ARG A 154 8.47 31.19 -21.05
C ARG A 154 9.96 31.57 -21.08
N GLN A 155 10.83 30.73 -20.51
CA GLN A 155 12.26 30.99 -20.37
C GLN A 155 13.10 29.87 -21.00
N PRO A 156 14.24 30.20 -21.64
CA PRO A 156 15.14 29.18 -22.17
C PRO A 156 15.83 28.43 -21.02
N LEU A 157 15.90 27.10 -21.13
CA LEU A 157 16.59 26.24 -20.17
C LEU A 157 18.10 26.29 -20.39
N LYS A 158 18.89 26.51 -19.33
CA LYS A 158 20.35 26.42 -19.37
C LYS A 158 20.79 25.01 -18.92
N PRO A 159 21.39 24.19 -19.80
CA PRO A 159 21.95 22.90 -19.40
C PRO A 159 23.03 23.06 -18.33
N GLY A 160 23.17 22.08 -17.45
CA GLY A 160 24.17 22.09 -16.37
C GLY A 160 23.82 22.90 -15.12
N VAL A 161 22.73 23.68 -15.13
CA VAL A 161 22.24 24.41 -13.96
C VAL A 161 20.96 23.76 -13.43
N THR A 162 20.87 23.54 -12.12
CA THR A 162 19.66 22.93 -11.51
C THR A 162 18.41 23.80 -11.71
N GLY A 163 17.24 23.18 -11.86
CA GLY A 163 15.99 23.90 -12.11
C GLY A 163 15.67 24.96 -11.04
N ILE A 164 15.96 24.68 -9.77
CA ILE A 164 15.75 25.62 -8.66
C ILE A 164 16.56 26.91 -8.85
N ARG A 165 17.82 26.81 -9.29
CA ARG A 165 18.69 27.99 -9.53
C ARG A 165 18.24 28.83 -10.73
N GLN A 166 17.42 28.26 -11.60
CA GLN A 166 16.83 28.96 -12.75
C GLN A 166 15.38 29.40 -12.49
N GLY A 167 14.89 29.31 -11.25
CA GLY A 167 13.51 29.69 -10.94
C GLY A 167 12.46 28.73 -11.48
N LEU A 168 12.74 27.42 -11.50
CA LEU A 168 11.82 26.38 -11.94
C LEU A 168 11.43 25.43 -10.80
N ARG A 169 10.25 24.82 -10.93
CA ARG A 169 9.74 23.75 -10.06
C ARG A 169 9.16 22.61 -10.88
N SER A 170 9.10 21.41 -10.30
CA SER A 170 8.35 20.28 -10.85
C SER A 170 7.00 20.13 -10.15
N CYS A 171 5.95 19.82 -10.89
CA CYS A 171 4.63 19.53 -10.33
C CYS A 171 4.62 18.16 -9.65
N SER A 172 4.15 18.09 -8.39
CA SER A 172 4.09 16.83 -7.63
C SER A 172 3.06 15.82 -8.15
N CYS A 173 2.11 16.26 -8.99
CA CYS A 173 1.06 15.42 -9.57
C CYS A 173 1.45 14.92 -10.97
N CYS A 174 1.65 15.83 -11.92
CA CYS A 174 1.90 15.48 -13.34
C CYS A 174 3.36 15.61 -13.79
N THR A 175 4.29 15.95 -12.89
CA THR A 175 5.74 16.12 -13.17
C THR A 175 6.12 17.22 -14.16
N ALA A 176 5.16 18.02 -14.65
CA ALA A 176 5.41 19.17 -15.51
C ALA A 176 6.38 20.17 -14.86
N ILE A 177 7.27 20.73 -15.67
CA ILE A 177 8.22 21.77 -15.28
C ILE A 177 7.52 23.11 -15.45
N LEU A 178 7.55 23.94 -14.41
CA LEU A 178 6.82 25.19 -14.31
C LEU A 178 7.74 26.29 -13.74
N PRO A 179 7.49 27.56 -14.04
CA PRO A 179 8.11 28.67 -13.32
C PRO A 179 7.84 28.57 -11.81
N ALA A 180 8.81 28.99 -11.00
CA ALA A 180 8.74 28.97 -9.55
C ALA A 180 7.59 29.83 -9.01
N ASP A 181 7.29 30.94 -9.69
CA ASP A 181 6.29 31.93 -9.31
C ASP A 181 4.85 31.54 -9.66
N GLU A 182 4.67 30.49 -10.47
CA GLU A 182 3.35 30.00 -10.85
C GLU A 182 2.94 28.87 -9.90
N PRO A 183 2.07 29.09 -8.89
CA PRO A 183 1.79 28.08 -7.87
C PRO A 183 0.81 27.00 -8.35
N VAL A 184 -0.08 27.32 -9.30
CA VAL A 184 -1.09 26.38 -9.81
C VAL A 184 -0.60 25.79 -11.12
N CYS A 185 -0.62 24.47 -11.25
CA CYS A 185 -0.23 23.82 -12.50
C CYS A 185 -1.35 23.96 -13.56
N PRO A 186 -1.09 24.52 -14.75
CA PRO A 186 -2.08 24.66 -15.81
C PRO A 186 -2.50 23.31 -16.43
N ARG A 187 -1.66 22.28 -16.30
CA ARG A 187 -1.93 20.93 -16.84
C ARG A 187 -2.81 20.07 -15.95
N CYS A 188 -2.57 20.09 -14.64
CA CYS A 188 -3.26 19.19 -13.71
C CYS A 188 -3.96 19.91 -12.58
N GLY A 189 -4.03 21.25 -12.57
CA GLY A 189 -4.65 22.07 -11.53
C GLY A 189 -4.04 21.98 -10.13
N THR A 190 -2.97 21.20 -9.94
CA THR A 190 -2.41 20.96 -8.60
C THR A 190 -1.57 22.15 -8.15
N LYS A 191 -1.86 22.67 -6.95
CA LYS A 191 -1.07 23.72 -6.32
C LYS A 191 0.25 23.15 -5.77
N GLY A 192 1.36 23.82 -6.04
CA GLY A 192 2.69 23.40 -5.63
C GLY A 192 3.63 24.58 -5.40
N TYR A 193 4.79 24.27 -4.81
CA TYR A 193 5.83 25.23 -4.47
C TYR A 193 7.19 24.63 -4.83
N VAL A 194 8.22 25.46 -5.03
CA VAL A 194 9.60 25.01 -5.29
C VAL A 194 10.10 24.09 -4.18
N ARG A 195 9.90 24.49 -2.92
CA ARG A 195 10.18 23.68 -1.74
C ARG A 195 9.05 23.83 -0.75
N ARG A 196 8.58 22.72 -0.17
CA ARG A 196 7.58 22.77 0.92
C ARG A 196 8.19 23.48 2.13
N ARG A 197 7.52 24.55 2.58
CA ARG A 197 7.90 25.34 3.76
C ARG A 197 7.95 24.44 4.99
N ASN A 198 8.96 24.61 5.83
CA ASN A 198 9.17 23.85 7.07
C ASN A 198 9.11 22.32 6.88
N SER A 199 9.45 21.80 5.71
CA SER A 199 9.38 20.36 5.41
C SER A 199 10.14 19.53 6.43
N LEU A 200 11.38 19.91 6.75
CA LEU A 200 12.18 19.22 7.77
C LEU A 200 11.54 19.25 9.16
N GLN A 201 10.96 20.38 9.57
CA GLN A 201 10.30 20.50 10.87
C GLN A 201 9.08 19.57 10.95
N TRP A 202 8.25 19.53 9.90
CA TRP A 202 7.11 18.62 9.83
C TRP A 202 7.54 17.14 9.85
N THR A 203 8.58 16.79 9.08
CA THR A 203 9.09 15.41 9.05
C THR A 203 9.65 15.00 10.41
N LEU A 204 10.37 15.90 11.10
CA LEU A 204 10.90 15.63 12.44
C LEU A 204 9.80 15.53 13.50
N ALA A 205 8.78 16.39 13.44
CA ALA A 205 7.62 16.30 14.32
C ALA A 205 6.90 14.96 14.17
N LEU A 206 6.60 14.54 12.93
CA LEU A 206 5.96 13.26 12.65
C LEU A 206 6.84 12.05 13.05
N LEU A 207 8.16 12.15 12.90
CA LEU A 207 9.10 11.13 13.34
C LEU A 207 9.08 10.96 14.87
N VAL A 208 9.11 12.07 15.62
CA VAL A 208 9.02 12.04 17.08
C VAL A 208 7.68 11.44 17.52
N THR A 209 6.57 11.85 16.90
CA THR A 209 5.25 11.25 17.16
C THR A 209 5.24 9.74 16.87
N SER A 210 5.84 9.31 15.76
CA SER A 210 5.96 7.89 15.41
C SER A 210 6.73 7.11 16.47
N ILE A 211 7.84 7.64 16.99
CA ILE A 211 8.63 6.99 18.05
C ILE A 211 7.82 6.88 19.34
N MET A 212 7.11 7.95 19.72
CA MET A 212 6.25 7.96 20.91
C MET A 212 5.12 6.93 20.84
N LEU A 213 4.52 6.72 19.66
CA LEU A 213 3.46 5.73 19.46
C LEU A 213 3.99 4.30 19.26
N TYR A 214 5.21 4.16 18.73
CA TYR A 214 5.83 2.84 18.52
C TYR A 214 6.14 2.13 19.83
N LEU A 215 6.56 2.87 20.86
CA LEU A 215 6.87 2.31 22.17
C LEU A 215 5.68 1.60 22.84
N PRO A 216 4.51 2.23 23.04
CA PRO A 216 3.35 1.55 23.61
C PRO A 216 2.84 0.43 22.70
N ALA A 217 2.93 0.57 21.37
CA ALA A 217 2.49 -0.48 20.45
C ALA A 217 3.27 -1.80 20.59
N ASN A 218 4.54 -1.75 21.03
CA ASN A 218 5.37 -2.95 21.22
C ASN A 218 5.35 -3.48 22.66
N ILE A 219 5.06 -2.61 23.64
CA ILE A 219 5.07 -2.97 25.07
C ILE A 219 3.68 -3.40 25.54
N LEU A 220 2.61 -2.78 25.03
CA LEU A 220 1.26 -3.11 25.43
C LEU A 220 0.83 -4.46 24.83
N PRO A 221 0.08 -5.27 25.59
CA PRO A 221 -0.40 -6.54 25.10
C PRO A 221 -1.44 -6.33 24.01
N ILE A 222 -1.21 -6.98 22.87
CA ILE A 222 -2.12 -6.94 21.72
C ILE A 222 -3.18 -8.03 21.80
N MET A 223 -2.87 -9.13 22.49
CA MET A 223 -3.74 -10.29 22.64
C MET A 223 -3.71 -10.76 24.10
N VAL A 224 -4.88 -11.04 24.65
CA VAL A 224 -5.04 -11.70 25.95
C VAL A 224 -5.60 -13.09 25.67
N THR A 225 -4.81 -14.12 25.94
CA THR A 225 -5.27 -15.51 25.87
C THR A 225 -5.67 -15.97 27.26
N ASP A 226 -6.94 -16.31 27.43
CA ASP A 226 -7.47 -16.86 28.67
C ASP A 226 -7.33 -18.38 28.65
N LEU A 227 -6.33 -18.92 29.33
CA LEU A 227 -6.16 -20.36 29.55
C LEU A 227 -6.36 -20.65 31.04
N LEU A 228 -7.45 -21.38 31.34
CA LEU A 228 -7.80 -21.84 32.69
C LEU A 228 -7.75 -20.76 33.78
N GLY A 229 -8.33 -19.58 33.50
CA GLY A 229 -8.41 -18.47 34.45
C GLY A 229 -7.11 -17.67 34.64
N SER A 230 -6.00 -18.07 34.00
CA SER A 230 -4.78 -17.28 33.92
C SER A 230 -4.77 -16.43 32.65
N LYS A 231 -4.81 -15.10 32.81
CA LYS A 231 -4.71 -14.16 31.69
C LYS A 231 -3.22 -14.02 31.34
N MET A 232 -2.78 -14.55 30.21
CA MET A 232 -1.41 -14.32 29.73
C MET A 232 -1.42 -13.23 28.65
N PRO A 233 -1.12 -11.96 29.00
CA PRO A 233 -0.98 -10.90 28.01
C PRO A 233 0.25 -11.15 27.13
N SER A 234 0.04 -11.27 25.81
CA SER A 234 1.12 -11.46 24.84
C SER A 234 1.41 -10.16 24.10
N THR A 235 2.66 -9.71 24.15
CA THR A 235 3.17 -8.63 23.29
C THR A 235 3.49 -9.16 21.89
N ILE A 236 3.70 -8.27 20.92
CA ILE A 236 4.11 -8.65 19.56
C ILE A 236 5.39 -9.51 19.60
N LEU A 237 6.39 -9.10 20.40
CA LEU A 237 7.65 -9.83 20.53
C LEU A 237 7.47 -11.20 21.21
N ALA A 238 6.65 -11.27 22.26
CA ALA A 238 6.32 -12.54 22.91
C ALA A 238 5.63 -13.51 21.94
N GLY A 239 4.70 -13.00 21.11
CA GLY A 239 4.04 -13.79 20.06
C GLY A 239 5.01 -14.33 19.01
N VAL A 240 6.00 -13.53 18.60
CA VAL A 240 7.07 -13.98 17.68
C VAL A 240 7.90 -15.10 18.32
N ILE A 241 8.31 -14.94 19.58
CA ILE A 241 9.11 -15.96 20.29
C ILE A 241 8.33 -17.26 20.46
N LEU A 242 7.05 -17.17 20.82
CA LEU A 242 6.18 -18.34 20.96
C LEU A 242 6.08 -19.11 19.63
N LEU A 243 5.73 -18.43 18.54
CA LEU A 243 5.63 -19.03 17.21
C LEU A 243 6.96 -19.64 16.74
N TRP A 244 8.08 -19.01 17.09
CA TRP A 244 9.41 -19.54 16.81
C TRP A 244 9.69 -20.83 17.60
N SER A 245 9.27 -20.90 18.86
CA SER A 245 9.42 -22.10 19.69
C SER A 245 8.52 -23.26 19.25
N GLU A 246 7.35 -22.94 18.68
CA GLU A 246 6.41 -23.92 18.10
C GLU A 246 6.87 -24.44 16.72
N GLY A 247 8.03 -24.00 16.22
CA GLY A 247 8.60 -24.45 14.95
C GLY A 247 8.04 -23.72 13.71
N SER A 248 7.15 -22.74 13.88
CA SER A 248 6.56 -21.96 12.79
C SER A 248 7.45 -20.78 12.35
N TYR A 249 8.73 -21.06 12.08
CA TYR A 249 9.75 -20.05 11.76
C TYR A 249 9.36 -19.04 10.66
N PRO A 250 8.73 -19.43 9.53
CA PRO A 250 8.36 -18.48 8.48
C PRO A 250 7.34 -17.43 8.96
N VAL A 251 6.40 -17.83 9.82
CA VAL A 251 5.35 -16.94 10.34
C VAL A 251 5.95 -15.95 11.32
N ALA A 252 6.74 -16.45 12.27
CA ALA A 252 7.46 -15.63 13.23
C ALA A 252 8.34 -14.59 12.53
N ALA A 253 9.04 -14.99 11.45
CA ALA A 253 9.83 -14.08 10.64
C ALA A 253 8.98 -12.98 9.98
N VAL A 254 7.84 -13.32 9.35
CA VAL A 254 6.96 -12.32 8.71
C VAL A 254 6.47 -11.29 9.72
N ILE A 255 6.01 -11.72 10.90
CA ILE A 255 5.53 -10.81 11.95
C ILE A 255 6.67 -9.93 12.47
N PHE A 256 7.84 -10.51 12.77
CA PHE A 256 9.01 -9.77 13.24
C PHE A 256 9.47 -8.71 12.22
N LEU A 257 9.58 -9.10 10.95
CA LEU A 257 10.02 -8.21 9.88
C LEU A 257 9.02 -7.06 9.68
N ALA A 258 7.72 -7.36 9.59
CA ALA A 258 6.69 -6.37 9.31
C ALA A 258 6.43 -5.42 10.48
N SER A 259 6.43 -5.92 11.72
CA SER A 259 6.01 -5.16 12.90
C SER A 259 7.16 -4.48 13.66
N ILE A 260 8.38 -5.03 13.60
CA ILE A 260 9.52 -4.53 14.38
C ILE A 260 10.63 -4.02 13.46
N MET A 261 11.17 -4.89 12.60
CA MET A 261 12.37 -4.57 11.84
C MET A 261 12.14 -3.46 10.80
N VAL A 262 11.09 -3.56 9.97
CA VAL A 262 10.81 -2.58 8.91
C VAL A 262 10.47 -1.19 9.48
N PRO A 263 9.60 -1.05 10.50
CA PRO A 263 9.31 0.26 11.10
C PRO A 263 10.52 0.91 11.76
N THR A 264 11.33 0.16 12.51
CA THR A 264 12.54 0.69 13.17
C THR A 264 13.56 1.18 12.15
N LEU A 265 13.84 0.38 11.12
CA LEU A 265 14.72 0.78 10.03
C LEU A 265 14.21 2.03 9.30
N LYS A 266 12.89 2.13 9.04
CA LYS A 266 12.31 3.34 8.44
C LYS A 266 12.48 4.57 9.32
N MET A 267 12.23 4.47 10.63
CA MET A 267 12.42 5.59 11.56
C MET A 267 13.88 6.05 11.60
N ILE A 268 14.84 5.12 11.66
CA ILE A 268 16.28 5.41 11.64
C ILE A 268 16.68 6.05 10.31
N ALA A 269 16.23 5.51 9.18
CA ALA A 269 16.55 6.04 7.86
C ALA A 269 16.01 7.48 7.67
N ILE A 270 14.77 7.75 8.11
CA ILE A 270 14.19 9.10 8.05
C ILE A 270 14.94 10.06 8.98
N ALA A 271 15.31 9.61 10.20
CA ALA A 271 16.12 10.41 11.13
C ALA A 271 17.45 10.82 10.49
N TRP A 272 18.15 9.86 9.87
CA TRP A 272 19.41 10.08 9.20
C TRP A 272 19.27 11.04 8.00
N LEU A 273 18.25 10.87 7.15
CA LEU A 273 17.98 11.78 6.03
C LEU A 273 17.67 13.20 6.49
N CYS A 274 16.92 13.37 7.58
CA CYS A 274 16.65 14.69 8.16
C CYS A 274 17.91 15.36 8.71
N TRP A 275 18.83 14.58 9.30
CA TRP A 275 20.12 15.07 9.77
C TRP A 275 21.01 15.53 8.61
N ASP A 276 21.16 14.70 7.59
CA ASP A 276 21.96 14.99 6.39
C ASP A 276 21.44 16.25 5.67
N ALA A 277 20.12 16.33 5.46
CA ALA A 277 19.47 17.45 4.77
C ALA A 277 19.55 18.80 5.50
N LYS A 278 19.87 18.82 6.80
CA LYS A 278 20.09 20.05 7.59
C LYS A 278 21.47 20.68 7.33
N GLY A 279 22.33 20.05 6.52
CA GLY A 279 23.63 20.58 6.12
C GLY A 279 24.82 20.04 6.92
N HIS A 280 24.61 18.99 7.73
CA HIS A 280 25.71 18.24 8.36
C HIS A 280 26.22 17.10 7.44
N GLY A 281 25.48 16.79 6.37
CA GLY A 281 25.98 16.02 5.23
C GLY A 281 26.88 16.89 4.36
N LYS A 282 28.02 16.35 3.92
CA LYS A 282 28.91 17.01 2.95
C LYS A 282 28.09 17.37 1.71
N ARG A 283 27.85 18.67 1.50
CA ARG A 283 27.05 19.21 0.40
C ARG A 283 27.93 19.87 -0.65
#